data_AF-A0A940Q9T5-F1
#
_entry.id   AF-A0A940Q9T5-F1
#
_cell.length_a   1.000
_cell.length_b   1.000
_cell.length_c   1.000
_cell.angle_alpha   90.00
_cell.angle_beta   90.00
_cell.angle_gamma   90.00
#
_symmetry.space_group_name_H-M   'P 1'
#
loop_
_entity.id
_entity.type
_entity.pdbx_description
1 polymer ?
#
loop_
_entity_poly.entity_id
_entity_poly.type
_entity_poly.pdbx_seq_one_letter_code
_entity_poly.pdbx_strand_id
1 'polypeptide(L)'
;MKKSSKGFTLVELIVVIAIIGILAAILVPALLGYIKDSKLTSANSSAKTIYTAASNYAQKCLTAGNPIPANLKVTGNVAAATTDSAKVPAIGTAVKDTDVQLAINCSMGADAKDSYYEIQFNAAGFPSGAIWAKGSSDPYKGGYPEEADDTSWTLAMAVGTASNAGSNAGNENAGNENAGEGTGDGE
;
A
#
# COMPACT_ATOMS: atom_id res chain seq x y z
N MET A 1 7.81 -51.04 -40.23
CA MET A 1 8.66 -50.12 -39.45
C MET A 1 8.22 -50.20 -37.99
N LYS A 2 8.97 -50.87 -37.09
CA LYS A 2 8.63 -50.94 -35.66
C LYS A 2 9.20 -49.72 -34.93
N LYS A 3 8.36 -48.86 -34.38
CA LYS A 3 8.80 -47.77 -33.49
C LYS A 3 9.28 -48.38 -32.17
N SER A 4 10.52 -48.10 -31.80
CA SER A 4 11.05 -48.40 -30.46
C SER A 4 10.53 -47.37 -29.48
N SER A 5 9.52 -47.75 -28.69
CA SER A 5 9.06 -46.99 -27.54
C SER A 5 10.16 -47.07 -26.47
N LYS A 6 10.95 -45.99 -26.29
CA LYS A 6 11.80 -45.87 -25.10
C LYS A 6 10.86 -45.56 -23.94
N GLY A 7 10.64 -46.55 -23.07
CA GLY A 7 9.93 -46.34 -21.81
C GLY A 7 10.81 -45.61 -20.82
N PHE A 8 10.26 -44.59 -20.17
CA PHE A 8 10.90 -43.90 -19.05
C PHE A 8 11.14 -44.90 -17.91
N THR A 9 12.33 -44.90 -17.31
CA THR A 9 12.60 -45.81 -16.19
C THR A 9 11.97 -45.26 -14.91
N LEU A 10 11.50 -46.14 -14.03
CA LEU A 10 11.03 -45.74 -12.70
C LEU A 10 12.14 -45.04 -11.90
N VAL A 11 13.40 -45.43 -12.14
CA VAL A 11 14.57 -44.85 -11.47
C VAL A 11 14.79 -43.38 -11.89
N GLU A 12 14.63 -43.06 -13.17
CA GLU A 12 14.70 -41.66 -13.63
C GLU A 12 13.61 -40.81 -12.96
N LEU A 13 12.41 -41.36 -12.77
CA LEU A 13 11.31 -40.63 -12.15
C LEU A 13 11.55 -40.37 -10.65
N ILE A 14 12.07 -41.35 -9.89
CA ILE A 14 12.32 -41.18 -8.45
C ILE A 14 13.42 -40.15 -8.15
N VAL A 15 14.45 -40.07 -8.99
CA VAL A 15 15.54 -39.09 -8.80
C VAL A 15 15.03 -37.67 -9.07
N VAL A 16 14.17 -37.50 -10.08
CA VAL A 16 13.60 -36.19 -10.43
C VAL A 16 12.72 -35.65 -9.30
N ILE A 17 11.83 -36.47 -8.74
CA ILE A 17 10.98 -36.02 -7.63
C ILE A 17 11.80 -35.75 -6.35
N ALA A 18 12.91 -36.47 -6.14
CA ALA A 18 13.80 -36.22 -5.01
C ALA A 18 14.47 -34.84 -5.11
N ILE A 19 14.97 -34.46 -6.29
CA ILE A 19 15.56 -33.13 -6.52
C ILE A 19 14.50 -32.03 -6.39
N ILE A 20 13.32 -32.21 -7.01
CA ILE A 20 12.21 -31.25 -6.89
C ILE A 20 11.80 -31.08 -5.41
N GLY A 21 11.78 -32.16 -4.63
CA GLY A 21 11.46 -32.11 -3.20
C GLY A 21 12.42 -31.23 -2.40
N ILE A 22 13.73 -31.33 -2.64
CA ILE A 22 14.74 -30.51 -1.97
C ILE A 22 14.59 -29.03 -2.36
N LEU A 23 14.42 -28.75 -3.66
CA LEU A 23 14.24 -27.38 -4.15
C LEU A 23 12.97 -26.74 -3.60
N ALA A 24 11.86 -27.48 -3.58
CA ALA A 24 10.59 -27.01 -3.05
C ALA A 24 10.67 -26.69 -1.55
N ALA A 25 11.39 -27.50 -0.77
CA ALA A 25 11.52 -27.29 0.68
C ALA A 25 12.16 -25.94 1.04
N ILE A 26 13.14 -25.47 0.26
CA ILE A 26 13.80 -24.18 0.48
C ILE A 26 13.00 -23.03 -0.15
N LEU A 27 12.38 -23.28 -1.32
CA LEU A 27 11.70 -22.24 -2.09
C LEU A 27 10.37 -21.79 -1.46
N VAL A 28 9.58 -22.71 -0.92
CA VAL A 28 8.24 -22.41 -0.37
C VAL A 28 8.27 -21.32 0.72
N PRO A 29 9.09 -21.42 1.79
CA PRO A 29 9.11 -20.38 2.84
C PRO A 29 9.57 -19.02 2.31
N ALA A 30 10.59 -18.99 1.44
CA ALA A 30 11.08 -17.75 0.85
C ALA A 30 10.02 -17.06 -0.03
N LEU A 31 9.29 -17.85 -0.83
CA LEU A 31 8.24 -17.34 -1.69
C LEU A 31 7.06 -16.77 -0.88
N LEU A 32 6.69 -17.40 0.24
CA LEU A 32 5.61 -16.91 1.10
C LEU A 32 5.93 -15.53 1.71
N GLY A 33 7.18 -15.32 2.15
CA GLY A 33 7.65 -14.01 2.61
C GLY A 33 7.59 -12.96 1.49
N TYR A 34 8.14 -13.29 0.31
CA TYR A 34 8.13 -12.38 -0.84
C TYR A 34 6.71 -11.97 -1.27
N ILE A 35 5.76 -12.90 -1.27
CA ILE A 35 4.36 -12.60 -1.59
C ILE A 35 3.74 -11.67 -0.54
N LYS A 36 4.02 -11.88 0.76
CA LYS A 36 3.56 -10.98 1.83
C LYS A 36 4.08 -9.56 1.59
N ASP A 37 5.38 -9.41 1.41
CA ASP A 37 6.03 -8.10 1.28
C ASP A 37 5.56 -7.38 0.00
N SER A 38 5.38 -8.12 -1.09
CA SER A 38 4.85 -7.58 -2.35
C SER A 38 3.42 -7.06 -2.19
N LYS A 39 2.54 -7.80 -1.49
CA LYS A 39 1.18 -7.36 -1.20
C LYS A 39 1.17 -6.12 -0.33
N LEU A 40 2.02 -6.07 0.69
CA LEU A 40 2.10 -4.95 1.62
C LEU A 40 2.62 -3.68 0.93
N THR A 41 3.67 -3.81 0.13
CA THR A 41 4.20 -2.70 -0.69
C THR A 41 3.14 -2.13 -1.63
N SER A 42 2.39 -3.00 -2.31
CA SER A 42 1.28 -2.58 -3.18
C SER A 42 0.16 -1.87 -2.40
N ALA A 43 -0.16 -2.38 -1.21
CA ALA A 43 -1.14 -1.78 -0.33
C ALA A 43 -0.69 -0.41 0.22
N ASN A 44 0.58 -0.26 0.61
CA ASN A 44 1.17 1.01 1.06
C ASN A 44 1.11 2.07 -0.06
N SER A 45 1.46 1.68 -1.29
CA SER A 45 1.34 2.56 -2.47
C SER A 45 -0.10 3.01 -2.73
N SER A 46 -1.07 2.10 -2.55
CA SER A 46 -2.50 2.41 -2.66
C SER A 46 -2.98 3.35 -1.55
N ALA A 47 -2.53 3.14 -0.31
CA ALA A 47 -2.82 4.04 0.82
C ALA A 47 -2.27 5.45 0.59
N LYS A 48 -1.06 5.58 0.02
CA LYS A 48 -0.48 6.87 -0.40
C LYS A 48 -1.31 7.56 -1.47
N THR A 49 -1.85 6.79 -2.42
CA THR A 49 -2.74 7.32 -3.47
C THR A 49 -4.01 7.92 -2.86
N ILE A 50 -4.64 7.22 -1.92
CA ILE A 50 -5.82 7.71 -1.18
C ILE A 50 -5.49 8.96 -0.38
N TYR A 51 -4.38 8.95 0.36
CA TYR A 51 -3.93 10.10 1.13
C TYR A 51 -3.76 11.34 0.23
N THR A 52 -3.11 11.17 -0.92
CA THR A 52 -2.88 12.25 -1.88
C THR A 52 -4.19 12.76 -2.48
N ALA A 53 -5.11 11.86 -2.85
CA ALA A 53 -6.43 12.21 -3.34
C ALA A 53 -7.23 13.05 -2.33
N ALA A 54 -7.25 12.61 -1.07
CA ALA A 54 -7.90 13.32 0.00
C ALA A 54 -7.23 14.66 0.32
N SER A 55 -5.89 14.74 0.26
CA SER A 55 -5.15 15.99 0.43
C SER A 55 -5.51 17.01 -0.64
N ASN A 56 -5.59 16.56 -1.90
CA ASN A 56 -6.00 17.42 -3.02
C ASN A 56 -7.44 17.91 -2.85
N TYR A 57 -8.35 17.04 -2.40
CA TYR A 57 -9.73 17.42 -2.13
C TYR A 57 -9.82 18.42 -0.97
N ALA A 58 -9.15 18.15 0.15
CA ALA A 58 -9.08 19.03 1.30
C ALA A 58 -8.55 20.43 0.94
N GLN A 59 -7.51 20.51 0.11
CA GLN A 59 -6.96 21.78 -0.36
C GLN A 59 -7.98 22.60 -1.16
N LYS A 60 -8.75 21.95 -2.04
CA LYS A 60 -9.80 22.62 -2.81
C LYS A 60 -10.95 23.08 -1.90
N CYS A 61 -11.35 22.25 -0.95
CA CYS A 61 -12.35 22.55 0.08
C CYS A 61 -11.96 23.77 0.92
N LEU A 62 -10.70 23.82 1.38
CA LEU A 62 -10.16 24.95 2.11
C LEU A 62 -10.18 26.24 1.29
N THR A 63 -9.75 26.18 0.03
CA THR A 63 -9.71 27.34 -0.87
C THR A 63 -11.11 27.92 -1.12
N ALA A 64 -12.12 27.06 -1.14
CA ALA A 64 -13.52 27.46 -1.28
C ALA A 64 -14.22 27.85 0.04
N GLY A 65 -13.47 27.97 1.14
CA GLY A 65 -14.01 28.36 2.46
C GLY A 65 -14.83 27.30 3.18
N ASN A 66 -14.80 26.04 2.71
CA ASN A 66 -15.53 24.92 3.28
C ASN A 66 -14.54 23.80 3.66
N PRO A 67 -13.68 23.99 4.68
CA PRO A 67 -12.67 22.99 5.04
C PRO A 67 -13.31 21.67 5.47
N ILE A 68 -12.57 20.57 5.34
CA ILE A 68 -12.98 19.27 5.89
C ILE A 68 -13.18 19.42 7.41
N PRO A 69 -14.25 18.83 7.99
CA PRO A 69 -14.45 18.83 9.43
C PRO A 69 -13.23 18.31 10.20
N ALA A 70 -12.90 18.98 11.31
CA ALA A 70 -11.79 18.61 12.17
C ALA A 70 -11.93 17.16 12.68
N ASN A 71 -10.83 16.42 12.67
CA ASN A 71 -10.76 15.05 13.19
C ASN A 71 -11.73 14.05 12.52
N LEU A 72 -12.18 14.35 11.30
CA LEU A 72 -13.06 13.47 10.55
C LEU A 72 -12.37 12.12 10.29
N LYS A 73 -13.13 11.03 10.42
CA LYS A 73 -12.72 9.69 9.98
C LYS A 73 -13.69 9.24 8.91
N VAL A 74 -13.16 8.86 7.76
CA VAL A 74 -13.95 8.38 6.63
C VAL A 74 -13.53 6.96 6.33
N THR A 75 -14.51 6.06 6.31
CA THR A 75 -14.36 4.67 5.88
C THR A 75 -15.15 4.48 4.60
N GLY A 76 -14.59 3.76 3.63
CA GLY A 76 -15.26 3.52 2.38
C GLY A 76 -14.74 2.31 1.63
N ASN A 77 -15.48 1.97 0.58
CA ASN A 77 -15.05 1.02 -0.43
C ASN A 77 -15.05 1.72 -1.79
N VAL A 78 -14.11 1.33 -2.66
CA VAL A 78 -14.11 1.81 -4.04
C VAL A 78 -15.19 1.06 -4.81
N ALA A 79 -16.30 1.73 -5.11
CA ALA A 79 -17.37 1.19 -5.95
C ALA A 79 -17.21 1.69 -7.39
N ALA A 80 -17.41 0.80 -8.38
CA ALA A 80 -17.23 1.13 -9.79
C ALA A 80 -18.04 2.37 -10.24
N ALA A 81 -19.29 2.52 -9.75
CA ALA A 81 -20.18 3.65 -10.06
C ALA A 81 -19.77 5.00 -9.43
N THR A 82 -18.79 5.01 -8.54
CA THR A 82 -18.32 6.19 -7.79
C THR A 82 -16.97 6.72 -8.28
N THR A 83 -16.48 6.21 -9.41
CA THR A 83 -15.21 6.62 -10.03
C THR A 83 -15.37 7.80 -11.02
N ASP A 84 -16.61 8.20 -11.30
CA ASP A 84 -16.95 9.28 -12.21
C ASP A 84 -16.66 10.66 -11.58
N SER A 85 -15.71 11.40 -12.17
CA SER A 85 -15.34 12.75 -11.74
C SER A 85 -16.51 13.74 -11.75
N ALA A 86 -17.54 13.52 -12.57
CA ALA A 86 -18.74 14.37 -12.59
C ALA A 86 -19.62 14.19 -11.33
N LYS A 87 -19.42 13.11 -10.57
CA LYS A 87 -20.14 12.84 -9.32
C LYS A 87 -19.45 13.44 -8.09
N VAL A 88 -18.20 13.90 -8.20
CA VAL A 88 -17.54 14.61 -7.10
C VAL A 88 -18.28 15.93 -6.90
N PRO A 89 -18.86 16.18 -5.70
CA PRO A 89 -19.73 17.33 -5.49
C PRO A 89 -18.96 18.64 -5.69
N ALA A 90 -19.65 19.62 -6.26
CA ALA A 90 -19.13 20.97 -6.38
C ALA A 90 -18.81 21.53 -4.99
N ILE A 91 -17.67 22.17 -4.89
CA ILE A 91 -17.17 22.71 -3.62
C ILE A 91 -17.89 24.02 -3.35
N GLY A 92 -18.51 24.16 -2.17
CA GLY A 92 -19.34 25.33 -1.85
C GLY A 92 -20.36 25.11 -0.74
N THR A 93 -20.55 23.86 -0.30
CA THR A 93 -21.32 23.53 0.91
C THR A 93 -20.43 22.82 1.92
N ALA A 94 -20.92 22.69 3.16
CA ALA A 94 -20.25 21.90 4.18
C ALA A 94 -19.97 20.47 3.68
N VAL A 95 -18.72 20.04 3.83
CA VAL A 95 -18.24 18.75 3.32
C VAL A 95 -18.78 17.60 4.19
N LYS A 96 -19.32 16.57 3.53
CA LYS A 96 -19.76 15.33 4.15
C LYS A 96 -18.79 14.19 3.86
N ASP A 97 -18.86 13.14 4.66
CA ASP A 97 -18.07 11.91 4.50
C ASP A 97 -18.23 11.31 3.10
N THR A 98 -19.44 11.34 2.55
CA THR A 98 -19.75 10.84 1.20
C THR A 98 -19.03 11.62 0.11
N ASP A 99 -18.77 12.91 0.34
CA ASP A 99 -18.13 13.79 -0.64
C ASP A 99 -16.64 13.46 -0.73
N VAL A 100 -16.02 13.20 0.44
CA VAL A 100 -14.65 12.70 0.56
C VAL A 100 -14.53 11.32 -0.08
N GLN A 101 -15.49 10.42 0.16
CA GLN A 101 -15.49 9.08 -0.45
C GLN A 101 -15.57 9.15 -1.98
N LEU A 102 -16.43 10.02 -2.53
CA LEU A 102 -16.54 10.22 -3.98
C LEU A 102 -15.24 10.77 -4.59
N ALA A 103 -14.60 11.74 -3.91
CA ALA A 103 -13.33 12.30 -4.36
C ALA A 103 -12.18 11.27 -4.37
N ILE A 104 -12.11 10.42 -3.33
CA ILE A 104 -11.15 9.32 -3.25
C ILE A 104 -11.43 8.27 -4.33
N ASN A 105 -12.68 7.82 -4.44
CA ASN A 105 -13.06 6.78 -5.39
C ASN A 105 -12.81 7.20 -6.84
N CYS A 106 -13.06 8.46 -7.18
CA CYS A 106 -12.70 9.03 -8.48
C CYS A 106 -11.20 8.96 -8.77
N SER A 107 -10.36 9.24 -7.77
CA SER A 107 -8.90 9.22 -7.93
C SER A 107 -8.31 7.81 -8.03
N MET A 108 -8.95 6.83 -7.38
CA MET A 108 -8.51 5.43 -7.38
C MET A 108 -8.83 4.69 -8.69
N GLY A 109 -9.85 5.14 -9.43
CA GLY A 109 -10.27 4.51 -10.68
C GLY A 109 -10.95 3.15 -10.52
N ALA A 110 -11.39 2.57 -11.64
CA ALA A 110 -12.20 1.36 -11.66
C ALA A 110 -11.43 0.09 -11.28
N ASP A 111 -10.11 0.08 -11.47
CA ASP A 111 -9.25 -1.09 -11.21
C ASP A 111 -9.10 -1.39 -9.71
N ALA A 112 -9.36 -0.37 -8.88
CA ALA A 112 -9.39 -0.48 -7.44
C ALA A 112 -10.74 -0.93 -6.89
N LYS A 113 -11.70 -1.36 -7.72
CA LYS A 113 -13.01 -1.84 -7.26
C LYS A 113 -12.91 -2.85 -6.11
N ASP A 114 -13.87 -2.76 -5.20
CA ASP A 114 -14.05 -3.59 -3.99
C ASP A 114 -12.97 -3.40 -2.91
N SER A 115 -11.95 -2.58 -3.19
CA SER A 115 -10.93 -2.24 -2.21
C SER A 115 -11.53 -1.42 -1.06
N TYR A 116 -10.99 -1.64 0.12
CA TYR A 116 -11.38 -0.99 1.36
C TYR A 116 -10.36 0.08 1.74
N TYR A 117 -10.82 1.18 2.33
CA TYR A 117 -9.95 2.19 2.89
C TYR A 117 -10.55 2.84 4.13
N GLU A 118 -9.66 3.37 4.95
CA GLU A 118 -10.00 4.33 5.99
C GLU A 118 -9.02 5.49 5.93
N ILE A 119 -9.50 6.69 6.22
CA ILE A 119 -8.68 7.89 6.28
C ILE A 119 -9.09 8.76 7.46
N GLN A 120 -8.10 9.33 8.13
CA GLN A 120 -8.31 10.26 9.24
C GLN A 120 -7.75 11.64 8.88
N PHE A 121 -8.52 12.67 9.19
CA PHE A 121 -8.11 14.07 9.07
C PHE A 121 -7.67 14.62 10.43
N ASN A 122 -6.75 15.59 10.44
CA ASN A 122 -6.33 16.31 11.64
C ASN A 122 -7.30 17.46 11.97
N ALA A 123 -6.98 18.24 13.01
CA ALA A 123 -7.76 19.40 13.42
C ALA A 123 -7.82 20.52 12.35
N ALA A 124 -6.88 20.54 11.40
CA ALA A 124 -6.84 21.49 10.30
C ALA A 124 -7.61 21.00 9.05
N GLY A 125 -8.23 19.82 9.10
CA GLY A 125 -8.99 19.27 7.98
C GLY A 125 -8.11 18.69 6.87
N PHE A 126 -6.85 18.36 7.16
CA PHE A 126 -5.94 17.66 6.23
C PHE A 126 -5.75 16.21 6.64
N PRO A 127 -5.51 15.30 5.68
CA PRO A 127 -5.27 13.89 6.02
C PRO A 127 -4.06 13.77 6.93
N SER A 128 -4.16 12.87 7.89
CA SER A 128 -3.16 12.58 8.93
C SER A 128 -2.69 11.13 8.89
N GLY A 129 -3.53 10.24 8.35
CA GLY A 129 -3.18 8.87 8.04
C GLY A 129 -4.27 8.21 7.22
N ALA A 130 -3.86 7.25 6.40
CA ALA A 130 -4.73 6.46 5.54
C ALA A 130 -4.31 4.99 5.60
N ILE A 131 -5.27 4.10 5.46
CA ILE A 131 -5.03 2.68 5.22
C ILE A 131 -5.79 2.20 3.99
N TRP A 132 -5.27 1.17 3.35
CA TRP A 132 -5.92 0.52 2.20
C TRP A 132 -5.78 -0.99 2.27
N ALA A 133 -6.78 -1.70 1.79
CA ALA A 133 -6.77 -3.15 1.63
C ALA A 133 -7.53 -3.56 0.35
N LYS A 134 -7.16 -4.68 -0.28
CA LYS A 134 -7.81 -5.13 -1.52
C LYS A 134 -9.28 -5.56 -1.32
N GLY A 135 -9.67 -5.80 -0.07
CA GLY A 135 -11.05 -5.98 0.38
C GLY A 135 -11.17 -5.72 1.87
N SER A 136 -12.39 -5.60 2.39
CA SER A 136 -12.63 -5.28 3.81
C SER A 136 -12.10 -6.33 4.79
N SER A 137 -12.04 -7.59 4.35
CA SER A 137 -11.53 -8.72 5.14
C SER A 137 -10.10 -9.12 4.76
N ASP A 138 -9.42 -8.36 3.90
CA ASP A 138 -8.05 -8.69 3.50
C ASP A 138 -7.08 -8.43 4.68
N PRO A 139 -6.28 -9.43 5.10
CA PRO A 139 -5.31 -9.26 6.18
C PRO A 139 -4.13 -8.35 5.79
N TYR A 140 -3.87 -8.15 4.50
CA TYR A 140 -2.77 -7.30 4.02
C TYR A 140 -3.28 -5.86 3.88
N LYS A 141 -3.06 -5.07 4.92
CA LYS A 141 -3.43 -3.65 4.98
C LYS A 141 -2.18 -2.79 4.86
N GLY A 142 -2.20 -1.86 3.93
CA GLY A 142 -1.15 -0.85 3.79
C GLY A 142 -1.48 0.42 4.56
N GLY A 143 -0.45 1.18 4.90
CA GLY A 143 -0.52 2.44 5.64
C GLY A 143 0.21 3.57 4.94
N TYR A 144 -0.22 4.81 5.22
CA TYR A 144 0.50 6.04 4.88
C TYR A 144 0.10 7.17 5.85
N PRO A 145 0.98 8.09 6.27
CA PRO A 145 2.39 8.24 5.90
C PRO A 145 3.31 7.16 6.46
N GLU A 146 2.94 6.53 7.57
CA GLU A 146 3.69 5.39 8.09
C GLU A 146 3.25 4.12 7.38
N GLU A 147 4.23 3.47 6.72
CA GLU A 147 4.03 2.26 5.94
C GLU A 147 3.84 1.05 6.84
N ALA A 148 2.92 0.16 6.48
CA ALA A 148 2.72 -1.08 7.21
C ALA A 148 3.90 -2.04 6.93
N ASP A 149 4.35 -2.74 7.97
CA ASP A 149 5.37 -3.80 7.95
C ASP A 149 4.78 -5.21 8.21
N ASP A 150 3.56 -5.27 8.75
CA ASP A 150 2.84 -6.51 9.01
C ASP A 150 1.31 -6.43 8.74
N THR A 151 0.58 -7.49 9.10
CA THR A 151 -0.87 -7.60 8.94
C THR A 151 -1.66 -7.07 10.15
N SER A 152 -0.98 -6.67 11.23
CA SER A 152 -1.58 -6.14 12.45
C SER A 152 -1.87 -4.64 12.35
N TRP A 153 -1.51 -4.03 11.21
CA TRP A 153 -1.59 -2.60 10.98
C TRP A 153 -3.01 -2.03 11.11
N THR A 154 -3.10 -0.83 11.72
CA THR A 154 -4.36 -0.12 11.95
C THR A 154 -4.26 1.35 11.53
N LEU A 155 -5.40 2.01 11.35
CA LEU A 155 -5.44 3.44 11.03
C LEU A 155 -4.75 4.31 12.11
N ALA A 156 -4.79 3.91 13.38
CA ALA A 156 -4.12 4.64 14.46
C ALA A 156 -2.59 4.63 14.33
N MET A 157 -2.04 3.53 13.82
CA MET A 157 -0.61 3.37 13.55
C MET A 157 -0.19 4.24 12.36
N ALA A 158 -0.99 4.27 11.29
CA ALA A 158 -0.75 5.14 10.12
C ALA A 158 -0.70 6.64 10.47
N VAL A 159 -1.44 7.08 11.50
CA VAL A 159 -1.52 8.48 11.96
C VAL A 159 -0.37 8.83 12.92
N GLY A 160 0.45 7.86 13.35
CA GLY A 160 1.59 8.09 14.23
C GLY A 160 1.24 8.42 15.69
N THR A 161 0.01 8.12 16.15
CA THR A 161 -0.41 8.34 17.56
C THR A 161 -0.25 7.11 18.45
N ALA A 162 0.33 6.02 17.93
CA ALA A 162 0.62 4.82 18.70
C ALA A 162 2.05 4.33 18.44
N SER A 163 2.97 4.71 19.34
CA SER A 163 4.06 3.87 19.88
C SER A 163 4.64 2.69 19.07
N ASN A 164 4.91 2.81 17.76
CA ASN A 164 5.59 1.74 17.01
C ASN A 164 7.01 2.13 16.59
N ALA A 165 7.82 2.53 17.56
CA ALA A 165 9.27 2.67 17.42
C ALA A 165 10.00 1.31 17.42
N GLY A 166 9.44 0.27 16.78
CA GLY A 166 10.04 -1.05 16.90
C GLY A 166 9.55 -2.08 15.90
N SER A 167 10.08 -2.02 14.66
CA SER A 167 10.68 -3.19 13.98
C SER A 167 10.96 -2.94 12.49
N ASN A 168 11.81 -1.98 12.13
CA ASN A 168 12.55 -2.11 10.87
C ASN A 168 14.00 -1.67 11.01
N ALA A 169 14.75 -2.39 11.85
CA ALA A 169 16.19 -2.51 11.69
C ALA A 169 16.43 -3.64 10.67
N GLY A 170 16.58 -3.28 9.40
CA GLY A 170 16.70 -4.30 8.34
C GLY A 170 17.11 -3.75 6.98
N ASN A 171 18.42 -3.54 6.81
CA ASN A 171 19.14 -3.44 5.53
C ASN A 171 19.17 -2.08 4.82
N GLU A 172 19.77 -1.07 5.47
CA GLU A 172 20.55 -0.08 4.73
C GLU A 172 21.91 -0.70 4.40
N ASN A 173 22.06 -1.12 3.14
CA ASN A 173 23.34 -1.54 2.60
C ASN A 173 24.30 -0.34 2.61
N ALA A 174 25.18 -0.30 3.61
CA ALA A 174 26.30 0.64 3.70
C ALA A 174 27.31 0.34 2.58
N GLY A 175 27.08 0.94 1.42
CA GLY A 175 28.08 1.11 0.37
C GLY A 175 29.02 2.26 0.73
N ASN A 176 30.10 1.92 1.40
CA ASN A 176 31.29 2.72 1.64
C ASN A 176 31.95 3.20 0.32
N GLU A 177 32.06 4.52 0.13
CA GLU A 177 33.17 5.12 -0.61
C GLU A 177 33.75 6.28 0.20
N ASN A 178 34.92 6.01 0.75
CA ASN A 178 35.78 6.87 1.54
C ASN A 178 36.76 7.64 0.63
N ALA A 179 37.33 8.72 1.20
CA ALA A 179 38.46 9.54 0.76
C ALA A 179 38.13 10.56 -0.35
N GLY A 180 38.47 11.84 -0.25
CA GLY A 180 39.53 12.47 0.53
C GLY A 180 40.29 13.42 -0.40
N GLU A 181 40.91 14.46 0.17
CA GLU A 181 41.68 15.55 -0.49
C GLU A 181 40.81 16.70 -1.02
N GLY A 182 41.03 17.97 -0.69
CA GLY A 182 42.15 18.62 -0.01
C GLY A 182 42.36 20.00 -0.63
N THR A 183 42.34 21.02 0.23
CA THR A 183 43.05 22.32 0.12
C THR A 183 42.71 23.30 -1.01
N GLY A 184 42.64 24.60 -0.64
CA GLY A 184 42.96 25.67 -1.59
C GLY A 184 42.25 26.99 -1.31
N ASP A 185 42.86 27.82 -0.47
CA ASP A 185 42.54 29.22 -0.19
C ASP A 185 42.52 30.12 -1.45
N GLY A 186 41.87 31.29 -1.34
CA GLY A 186 42.22 32.43 -2.20
C GLY A 186 41.13 33.48 -2.37
N GLU A 187 41.14 34.48 -1.46
CA GLU A 187 40.69 35.88 -1.57
C GLU A 187 39.23 36.21 -1.96
#